data_AF-A0A7V9D1P3-F1
#
_entry.id   AF-A0A7V9D1P3-F1
#
_cell.length_a   1.000
_cell.length_b   1.000
_cell.length_c   1.000
_cell.angle_alpha   90.00
_cell.angle_beta   90.00
_cell.angle_gamma   90.00
#
_symmetry.space_group_name_H-M   'P 1'
#
loop_
_entity.id
_entity.type
_entity.pdbx_description
1 polymer ?
#
loop_
_entity_poly.entity_id
_entity_poly.type
_entity_poly.pdbx_seq_one_letter_code
_entity_poly.pdbx_strand_id
1 'polypeptide(L)' 'MLTIGEVASLAGIRPSAIRYYEEAELLPRPVRVSGWRRYAPGVLASLGLI' A
#
# COMPACT_ATOMS: atom_id res chain seq x y z
N MET A 1 -0.24 3.98 10.73
CA MET A 1 0.65 3.65 9.58
C MET A 1 0.65 2.15 9.40
N LEU A 2 0.36 1.66 8.20
CA LEU A 2 0.22 0.24 7.90
C LEU A 2 1.46 -0.29 7.17
N THR A 3 1.78 -1.57 7.34
CA THR A 3 2.75 -2.32 6.55
C THR A 3 2.14 -2.79 5.23
N ILE A 4 2.97 -3.22 4.28
CA ILE A 4 2.47 -3.77 3.00
C ILE A 4 1.58 -4.99 3.21
N GLY A 5 1.86 -5.80 4.23
CA GLY A 5 1.07 -6.98 4.57
C GLY A 5 -0.30 -6.62 5.14
N GLU A 6 -0.35 -5.62 6.01
CA GLU A 6 -1.62 -5.10 6.56
C GLU A 6 -2.48 -4.47 5.46
N VAL A 7 -1.89 -3.65 4.58
CA VAL A 7 -2.62 -3.07 3.43
C VAL A 7 -3.11 -4.17 2.50
N ALA A 8 -2.28 -5.17 2.20
CA ALA A 8 -2.65 -6.31 1.37
C ALA A 8 -3.84 -7.09 1.96
N SER A 9 -3.79 -7.37 3.27
CA SER A 9 -4.86 -8.07 3.98
C SER A 9 -6.16 -7.26 4.00
N LEU A 10 -6.07 -5.95 4.25
CA LEU A 10 -7.24 -5.06 4.27
C LEU A 10 -7.85 -4.87 2.87
N ALA A 11 -7.01 -4.85 1.84
CA ALA A 11 -7.46 -4.69 0.47
C ALA A 11 -7.81 -6.01 -0.24
N GLY A 12 -7.60 -7.16 0.39
CA GLY A 12 -7.85 -8.47 -0.21
C GLY A 12 -6.96 -8.79 -1.42
N ILE A 13 -5.83 -8.09 -1.58
CA ILE A 13 -4.89 -8.27 -2.69
C ILE A 13 -3.55 -8.81 -2.19
N ARG A 14 -2.74 -9.33 -3.11
CA ARG A 14 -1.38 -9.78 -2.77
C ARG A 14 -0.47 -8.58 -2.53
N PRO A 15 0.52 -8.66 -1.61
CA PRO A 15 1.56 -7.63 -1.47
C PRO A 15 2.33 -7.35 -2.78
N SER A 16 2.44 -8.34 -3.68
CA SER A 16 3.01 -8.16 -5.01
C SER A 16 2.19 -7.23 -5.89
N ALA A 17 0.86 -7.24 -5.77
CA ALA A 17 -0.01 -6.31 -6.49
C ALA A 17 0.20 -4.87 -6.01
N ILE A 18 0.40 -4.68 -4.70
CA ILE A 18 0.76 -3.35 -4.16
C ILE A 18 2.09 -2.87 -4.76
N ARG A 19 3.11 -3.74 -4.83
CA ARG A 19 4.39 -3.38 -5.49
C ARG A 19 4.21 -3.05 -6.96
N TYR A 20 3.38 -3.81 -7.68
CA TYR A 20 3.06 -3.53 -9.07
C TYR A 20 2.40 -2.15 -9.23
N TYR A 21 1.47 -1.78 -8.34
CA TYR A 21 0.85 -0.46 -8.38
C TYR A 21 1.81 0.68 -7.97
N GLU A 22 2.79 0.41 -7.10
CA GLU A 22 3.89 1.36 -6.84
C GLU A 22 4.75 1.58 -8.08
N GLU A 23 5.13 0.50 -8.78
CA GLU A 23 5.94 0.56 -10.00
C GLU A 23 5.20 1.20 -11.18
N ALA A 24 3.90 0.97 -11.27
CA ALA A 24 3.02 1.58 -12.26
C ALA A 24 2.61 3.03 -11.94
N GLU A 25 3.14 3.62 -10.86
CA GLU A 25 2.81 4.97 -10.37
C GLU A 25 1.31 5.19 -10.09
N LEU A 26 0.57 4.11 -9.86
CA LEU A 26 -0.86 4.13 -9.52
C LEU A 26 -1.12 4.35 -8.02
N LEU A 27 -0.09 4.17 -7.20
CA LEU A 27 -0.13 4.48 -5.77
C LEU A 27 0.89 5.55 -5.40
N PRO A 28 0.57 6.44 -4.44
CA PRO A 28 1.54 7.36 -3.89
C PRO A 28 2.71 6.58 -3.26
N ARG A 29 3.95 7.03 -3.50
CA ARG A 29 5.14 6.38 -2.95
C ARG A 29 5.02 6.30 -1.42
N PRO A 30 5.16 5.10 -0.81
CA PRO A 30 5.02 4.96 0.62
C PRO A 30 6.15 5.69 1.35
N VAL A 31 5.83 6.22 2.53
CA VAL A 31 6.83 6.80 3.42
C VAL A 31 7.70 5.68 3.95
N ARG A 32 9.02 5.85 3.92
CA ARG A 32 9.96 4.91 4.54
C ARG A 32 10.25 5.36 5.97
N VAL A 33 9.84 4.54 6.95
CA VAL A 33 10.13 4.77 8.36
C VAL A 33 11.07 3.66 8.83
N SER A 34 12.27 4.04 9.27
CA SER A 34 13.31 3.11 9.72
C SER A 34 13.64 2.01 8.70
N GLY A 35 13.65 2.34 7.40
CA GLY A 35 13.92 1.41 6.30
C GLY A 35 12.70 0.63 5.78
N TRP A 36 11.55 0.68 6.47
CA TRP A 36 10.34 -0.06 6.11
C TRP A 36 9.33 0.82 5.37
N ARG A 37 8.66 0.25 4.35
CA ARG A 37 7.53 0.91 3.68
C ARG A 37 6.35 1.01 4.64
N ARG A 38 5.88 2.23 4.87
CA ARG A 38 4.68 2.54 5.66
C ARG A 38 3.66 3.22 4.78
N TYR A 39 2.43 2.73 4.86
CA TYR A 39 1.30 3.24 4.12
C TYR A 39 0.40 4.03 5.06
N ALA A 40 -0.09 5.17 4.58
CA ALA A 40 -1.17 5.88 5.25
C ALA A 40 -2.47 5.07 5.11
N PRO A 41 -3.38 5.11 6.09
CA PRO A 41 -4.70 4.47 5.97
C PRO A 41 -5.47 4.91 4.71
N GLY A 42 -5.27 6.16 4.26
CA GLY A 42 -5.86 6.69 3.02
C GLY A 42 -5.45 5.94 1.74
N VAL A 43 -4.42 5.09 1.77
CA VAL A 43 -4.06 4.26 0.60
C VAL A 43 -5.17 3.25 0.25
N LEU A 44 -5.99 2.86 1.24
CA LEU A 44 -7.11 1.95 1.03
C LEU A 44 -8.20 2.58 0.15
N ALA A 45 -8.42 3.89 0.30
CA ALA A 45 -9.32 4.64 -0.57
C ALA A 45 -8.81 4.68 -2.01
N SER A 46 -7.49 4.82 -2.21
CA SER A 46 -6.87 4.76 -3.56
C SER A 46 -7.00 3.38 -4.20
N LEU A 47 -7.07 2.31 -3.40
CA LEU A 47 -7.30 0.94 -3.87
C LEU A 47 -8.78 0.62 -4.12
N GLY A 48 -9.68 1.59 -3.95
CA GLY A 48 -11.11 1.43 -4.22
C GLY A 48 -11.89 0.67 -3.15
N LEU A 49 -11.35 0.56 -1.92
CA LEU A 49 -12.11 0.06 -0.77
C LEU A 49 -12.79 1.22 -0.04
N ILE A 50 -13.98 1.58 -0.50
CA ILE A 50 -14.99 2.34 0.25
C ILE A 50 -16.35 1.73 -0.06
#